data_AF-A0AAU1BS04-F1
#
_entry.id   AF-A0AAU1BS04-F1
#
_cell.length_a   1.000
_cell.length_b   1.000
_cell.length_c   1.000
_cell.angle_alpha   90.00
_cell.angle_beta   90.00
_cell.angle_gamma   90.00
#
_symmetry.space_group_name_H-M   'P 1'
#
loop_
_entity.id
_entity.type
_entity.pdbx_description
1 polymer ?
#
loop_
_entity_poly.entity_id
_entity_poly.type
_entity_poly.pdbx_seq_one_letter_code
_entity_poly.pdbx_strand_id
1 'polypeptide(L)'
;MAASLADDFAIPDFSVVDADFRDALVQKNCYAPNVFRLVLEVTSSNWADDLGPKVECYAQAGVPVYVVVDRRHDEVLLFADPHEGTYKARTSYKRGTHLVVPESVGVTPKLSVDWLLDGEID
;
A
#
# COMPACT_ATOMS: atom_id res chain seq x y z
N MET A 1 -0.75 25.59 11.85
CA MET A 1 -2.04 25.27 11.22
C MET A 1 -2.06 23.78 11.00
N ALA A 2 -3.02 23.05 11.59
CA ALA A 2 -3.22 21.66 11.27
C ALA A 2 -3.72 21.58 9.82
N ALA A 3 -3.03 20.84 8.96
CA ALA A 3 -3.60 20.44 7.70
C ALA A 3 -4.86 19.65 8.04
N SER A 4 -6.02 20.16 7.64
CA SER A 4 -7.24 19.36 7.60
C SER A 4 -6.93 18.19 6.68
N LEU A 5 -6.78 16.98 7.23
CA LEU A 5 -6.95 15.77 6.43
C LEU A 5 -8.37 15.88 5.90
N ALA A 6 -8.48 16.25 4.62
CA ALA A 6 -9.73 16.37 3.92
C ALA A 6 -10.47 15.03 3.99
N ASP A 7 -11.75 15.05 3.64
CA ASP A 7 -12.61 13.88 3.43
C ASP A 7 -12.09 12.94 2.30
N ASP A 8 -10.80 12.62 2.29
CA ASP A 8 -10.14 11.80 1.29
C ASP A 8 -10.23 10.34 1.68
N PHE A 9 -10.99 9.63 0.86
CA PHE A 9 -11.15 8.19 0.91
C PHE A 9 -10.31 7.57 -0.20
N ALA A 10 -9.60 6.50 0.13
CA ALA A 10 -8.94 5.67 -0.87
C ALA A 10 -9.62 4.30 -0.94
N ILE A 11 -9.62 3.73 -2.13
CA ILE A 11 -10.06 2.35 -2.37
C ILE A 11 -8.82 1.60 -2.87
N PRO A 12 -8.09 0.91 -1.98
CA PRO A 12 -6.98 0.06 -2.38
C PRO A 12 -7.41 -1.08 -3.30
N ASP A 13 -6.54 -1.49 -4.21
CA ASP A 13 -6.72 -2.74 -4.97
C ASP A 13 -6.64 -3.98 -4.05
N PHE A 14 -5.74 -3.95 -3.06
CA PHE A 14 -5.61 -5.02 -2.07
C PHE A 14 -5.23 -4.46 -0.70
N SER A 15 -5.70 -5.11 0.37
CA SER A 15 -5.36 -4.75 1.74
C SER A 15 -5.31 -5.95 2.66
N VAL A 16 -4.40 -5.90 3.62
CA VAL A 16 -4.42 -6.76 4.81
C VAL A 16 -4.88 -5.91 5.99
N VAL A 17 -5.96 -6.34 6.64
CA VAL A 17 -6.58 -5.62 7.76
C VAL A 17 -6.65 -6.50 9.00
N ASP A 18 -6.88 -5.89 10.16
CA ASP A 18 -7.14 -6.59 11.41
C ASP A 18 -8.47 -7.35 11.38
N ALA A 19 -8.60 -8.37 12.22
CA ALA A 19 -9.76 -9.28 12.19
C ALA A 19 -11.07 -8.58 12.56
N ASP A 20 -10.99 -7.54 13.38
CA ASP A 20 -12.08 -6.72 13.90
C ASP A 20 -12.26 -5.40 13.12
N PHE A 21 -11.69 -5.27 11.91
CA PHE A 21 -11.72 -4.04 11.12
C PHE A 21 -13.12 -3.42 10.94
N ARG A 22 -14.18 -4.24 11.01
CA ARG A 22 -15.58 -3.79 10.91
C ARG A 22 -15.97 -2.80 12.01
N ASP A 23 -15.32 -2.88 13.16
CA ASP A 23 -15.55 -2.00 14.30
C ASP A 23 -14.98 -0.58 14.04
N ALA A 24 -14.11 -0.45 13.04
CA ALA A 24 -13.52 0.81 12.60
C ALA A 24 -14.25 1.46 11.41
N LEU A 25 -15.50 1.07 11.13
CA LEU A 25 -16.30 1.69 10.07
C LEU A 25 -16.50 3.19 10.37
N VAL A 26 -16.14 4.05 9.40
CA VAL A 26 -16.28 5.50 9.52
C VAL A 26 -17.52 5.98 8.75
N GLN A 27 -17.44 5.99 7.43
CA GLN A 27 -18.55 6.37 6.54
C GLN A 27 -18.32 5.82 5.13
N LYS A 28 -19.37 5.78 4.29
CA LYS A 28 -19.27 5.36 2.87
C LYS A 28 -18.58 3.99 2.68
N ASN A 29 -18.81 3.04 3.60
CA ASN A 29 -18.12 1.74 3.64
C ASN A 29 -16.57 1.83 3.72
N CYS A 30 -16.05 2.95 4.23
CA CYS A 30 -14.63 3.15 4.47
C CYS A 30 -14.33 3.00 5.97
N TYR A 31 -13.16 2.44 6.26
CA TYR A 31 -12.71 2.10 7.60
C TYR A 31 -11.54 2.99 8.00
N ALA A 32 -11.38 3.25 9.30
CA ALA A 32 -10.27 4.07 9.80
C ALA A 32 -8.92 3.42 9.47
N PRO A 33 -7.88 4.20 9.14
CA PRO A 33 -6.63 3.66 8.61
C PRO A 33 -5.86 2.78 9.61
N ASN A 34 -6.12 2.91 10.91
CA ASN A 34 -5.42 2.17 11.96
C ASN A 34 -5.64 0.65 11.92
N VAL A 35 -6.64 0.15 11.18
CA VAL A 35 -6.88 -1.30 11.02
C VAL A 35 -6.17 -1.89 9.80
N PHE A 36 -5.51 -1.07 8.98
CA PHE A 36 -4.78 -1.52 7.80
C PHE A 36 -3.32 -1.80 8.18
N ARG A 37 -2.90 -3.05 7.97
CA ARG A 37 -1.52 -3.49 8.18
C ARG A 37 -0.68 -3.38 6.91
N LEU A 38 -1.33 -3.54 5.75
CA LEU A 38 -0.73 -3.39 4.42
C LEU A 38 -1.78 -2.89 3.43
N VAL A 39 -1.37 -1.98 2.55
CA VAL A 39 -2.12 -1.57 1.36
C VAL A 39 -1.26 -1.82 0.12
N LEU A 40 -1.87 -2.33 -0.95
CA LEU A 40 -1.22 -2.53 -2.25
C LEU A 40 -2.06 -1.91 -3.36
N GLU A 41 -1.38 -1.21 -4.26
CA GLU A 41 -1.96 -0.61 -5.46
C GLU A 41 -1.22 -1.11 -6.71
N VAL A 42 -1.96 -1.39 -7.76
CA VAL A 42 -1.42 -1.78 -9.06
C VAL A 42 -1.59 -0.63 -10.03
N THR A 43 -0.47 -0.04 -10.45
CA THR A 43 -0.49 1.12 -11.34
C THR A 43 -1.23 0.81 -12.66
N SER A 44 -1.99 1.80 -13.10
CA SER A 44 -2.68 1.81 -14.40
C SER A 44 -2.31 3.07 -15.19
N SER A 45 -3.19 3.57 -16.06
CA SER A 45 -2.98 4.79 -16.84
C SER A 45 -2.60 6.01 -15.99
N ASN A 46 -3.04 6.04 -14.73
CA ASN A 46 -2.82 7.11 -13.75
C ASN A 46 -1.68 6.79 -12.74
N TRP A 47 -0.61 6.15 -13.20
CA TRP A 47 0.49 5.68 -12.35
C TRP A 47 1.17 6.76 -11.50
N ALA A 48 1.08 8.05 -11.88
CA ALA A 48 1.73 9.14 -11.15
C ALA A 48 1.13 9.35 -9.75
N ASP A 49 -0.18 9.11 -9.59
CA ASP A 49 -0.86 9.28 -8.31
C ASP A 49 -0.43 8.22 -7.29
N ASP A 50 -0.23 6.98 -7.75
CA ASP A 50 0.21 5.86 -6.91
C ASP A 50 1.68 6.00 -6.46
N LEU A 51 2.51 6.74 -7.22
CA LEU A 51 3.93 6.96 -6.90
C LEU A 51 4.22 8.26 -6.13
N GLY A 52 3.23 9.15 -6.01
CA GLY A 52 3.39 10.43 -5.32
C GLY A 52 2.29 10.67 -4.29
N PRO A 53 1.16 11.29 -4.66
CA PRO A 53 0.07 11.63 -3.75
C PRO A 53 -0.34 10.49 -2.79
N LYS A 54 -0.53 9.27 -3.28
CA LYS A 54 -0.95 8.15 -2.42
C LYS A 54 0.14 7.72 -1.43
N VAL A 55 1.42 7.79 -1.81
CA VAL A 55 2.54 7.50 -0.91
C VAL A 55 2.49 8.42 0.31
N GLU A 56 2.29 9.72 0.07
CA GLU A 56 2.17 10.72 1.14
C GLU A 56 0.90 10.51 1.98
N CYS A 57 -0.25 10.29 1.33
CA CYS A 57 -1.52 10.07 2.04
C CYS A 57 -1.47 8.83 2.95
N TYR A 58 -0.97 7.69 2.47
CA TYR A 58 -0.89 6.47 3.29
C TYR A 58 0.15 6.61 4.42
N ALA A 59 1.25 7.32 4.19
CA ALA A 59 2.21 7.60 5.26
C ALA A 59 1.63 8.53 6.33
N GLN A 60 0.88 9.57 5.94
CA GLN A 60 0.15 10.46 6.86
C GLN A 60 -0.94 9.73 7.63
N ALA A 61 -1.60 8.77 6.99
CA ALA A 61 -2.59 7.90 7.62
C ALA A 61 -1.95 6.85 8.56
N GLY A 62 -0.62 6.72 8.55
CA GLY A 62 0.11 5.79 9.42
C GLY A 62 0.02 4.32 9.00
N VAL A 63 -0.31 4.03 7.73
CA VAL A 63 -0.36 2.66 7.24
C VAL A 63 1.06 2.06 7.30
N PRO A 64 1.27 0.91 7.97
CA PRO A 64 2.63 0.40 8.22
C PRO A 64 3.41 0.02 6.95
N VAL A 65 2.72 -0.54 5.95
CA VAL A 65 3.33 -1.00 4.69
C VAL A 65 2.46 -0.59 3.51
N TYR A 66 3.08 0.07 2.53
CA TYR A 66 2.45 0.39 1.25
C TYR A 66 3.24 -0.21 0.10
N VAL A 67 2.55 -0.94 -0.79
CA VAL A 67 3.16 -1.59 -1.95
C VAL A 67 2.59 -0.97 -3.23
N VAL A 68 3.46 -0.63 -4.15
CA VAL A 68 3.08 -0.17 -5.49
C VAL A 68 3.64 -1.14 -6.52
N VAL A 69 2.76 -1.77 -7.29
CA VAL A 69 3.14 -2.56 -8.46
C VAL A 69 3.20 -1.62 -9.65
N ASP A 70 4.41 -1.16 -9.95
CA ASP A 70 4.70 -0.18 -11.00
C ASP A 70 4.95 -0.89 -12.34
N ARG A 71 3.86 -1.13 -13.08
CA ARG A 71 3.91 -1.74 -14.42
C ARG A 71 4.54 -0.82 -15.45
N ARG A 72 4.56 0.50 -15.19
CA ARG A 72 5.17 1.47 -16.11
C ARG A 72 6.68 1.36 -16.09
N HIS A 73 7.26 1.16 -14.91
CA HIS A 73 8.72 1.06 -14.71
C HIS A 73 9.23 -0.36 -14.45
N ASP A 74 8.35 -1.36 -14.61
CA ASP A 74 8.64 -2.79 -14.47
C ASP A 74 9.28 -3.13 -13.11
N GLU A 75 8.66 -2.65 -12.04
CA GLU A 75 9.13 -2.89 -10.68
C GLU A 75 8.01 -2.92 -9.65
N VAL A 76 8.30 -3.51 -8.49
CA VAL A 76 7.44 -3.43 -7.32
C VAL A 76 8.17 -2.64 -6.24
N LEU A 77 7.53 -1.60 -5.72
CA LEU A 77 8.05 -0.75 -4.66
C LEU A 77 7.37 -1.10 -3.34
N LEU A 78 8.16 -1.27 -2.28
CA LEU A 78 7.67 -1.41 -0.92
C LEU A 78 8.12 -0.20 -0.11
N PHE A 79 7.14 0.49 0.46
CA PHE A 79 7.33 1.59 1.40
C PHE A 79 6.94 1.12 2.81
N ALA A 80 7.76 1.47 3.79
CA ALA A 80 7.58 1.07 5.18
C ALA A 80 8.16 2.13 6.13
N ASP A 81 7.93 1.93 7.43
CA ASP A 81 8.36 2.83 8.50
C ASP A 81 7.78 4.25 8.33
N PRO A 82 6.44 4.40 8.44
CA PRO A 82 5.79 5.70 8.38
C PRO A 82 6.18 6.55 9.59
N HIS A 83 6.80 7.69 9.35
CA HIS A 83 7.21 8.65 10.38
C HIS A 83 6.99 10.08 9.89
N GLU A 84 6.27 10.88 10.70
CA GLU A 84 5.92 12.27 10.39
C GLU A 84 5.27 12.44 9.00
N GLY A 85 4.39 11.51 8.63
CA GLY A 85 3.66 11.56 7.36
C GLY A 85 4.48 11.22 6.12
N THR A 86 5.65 10.58 6.30
CA THR A 86 6.49 10.08 5.19
C THR A 86 6.98 8.66 5.49
N TYR A 87 7.18 7.84 4.48
CA TYR A 87 7.88 6.56 4.66
C TYR A 87 9.39 6.77 4.70
N LYS A 88 10.07 6.18 5.69
CA LYS A 88 11.53 6.26 5.81
C LYS A 88 12.26 5.15 5.08
N ALA A 89 11.58 4.03 4.82
CA ALA A 89 12.13 2.92 4.07
C ALA A 89 11.43 2.77 2.70
N ARG A 90 12.22 2.60 1.64
CA ARG A 90 11.77 2.24 0.29
C ARG A 90 12.67 1.14 -0.26
N THR A 91 12.07 0.04 -0.70
CA THR A 91 12.77 -1.06 -1.38
C THR A 91 12.16 -1.28 -2.76
N SER A 92 13.00 -1.44 -3.78
CA SER A 92 12.56 -1.81 -5.14
C SER A 92 12.89 -3.28 -5.41
N TYR A 93 11.93 -3.98 -5.99
CA TYR A 93 12.02 -5.37 -6.42
C TYR A 93 11.84 -5.45 -7.93
N LYS A 94 12.69 -6.26 -8.58
CA LYS A 94 12.66 -6.52 -10.02
C LYS A 94 12.13 -7.92 -10.32
N ARG A 95 11.82 -8.17 -11.59
CA ARG A 95 11.41 -9.50 -12.09
C ARG A 95 12.35 -10.62 -11.68
N GLY A 96 11.80 -11.83 -11.55
CA GLY A 96 12.52 -13.00 -11.03
C GLY A 96 12.82 -12.95 -9.53
N THR A 97 12.38 -11.91 -8.81
CA THR A 97 12.50 -11.82 -7.35
C THR A 97 11.15 -11.99 -6.67
N HIS A 98 11.16 -12.00 -5.33
CA HIS A 98 9.97 -12.06 -4.51
C HIS A 98 9.96 -10.86 -3.57
N LEU A 99 8.79 -10.25 -3.41
CA LEU A 99 8.60 -9.23 -2.39
C LEU A 99 8.64 -9.88 -1.01
N VAL A 100 9.44 -9.31 -0.10
CA VAL A 100 9.49 -9.72 1.31
C VAL A 100 8.62 -8.76 2.11
N VAL A 101 7.47 -9.24 2.58
CA VAL A 101 6.58 -8.46 3.45
C VAL A 101 7.16 -8.41 4.86
N PRO A 102 7.24 -7.22 5.49
CA PRO A 102 7.66 -7.08 6.88
C PRO A 102 6.82 -7.91 7.85
N GLU A 103 7.46 -8.51 8.87
CA GLU A 103 6.78 -9.31 9.89
C GLU A 103 5.70 -8.53 10.65
N SER A 104 5.81 -7.20 10.71
CA SER A 104 4.80 -6.30 11.30
C SER A 104 3.43 -6.43 10.64
N VAL A 105 3.36 -6.91 9.40
CA VAL A 105 2.09 -7.18 8.72
C VAL A 105 1.42 -8.43 9.28
N GLY A 106 2.11 -9.30 10.04
CA GLY A 106 1.53 -10.48 10.71
C GLY A 106 1.16 -11.63 9.76
N VAL A 107 1.52 -11.51 8.48
CA VAL A 107 1.46 -12.57 7.47
C VAL A 107 2.74 -12.54 6.66
N THR A 108 3.19 -13.70 6.20
CA THR A 108 4.39 -13.82 5.35
C THR A 108 4.01 -14.31 3.95
N PRO A 109 3.27 -13.53 3.15
CA PRO A 109 2.97 -13.91 1.79
C PRO A 109 4.27 -13.87 0.96
N LYS A 110 4.53 -14.93 0.21
CA LYS A 110 5.49 -14.87 -0.89
C LYS A 110 4.76 -14.37 -2.13
N LEU A 111 5.04 -13.14 -2.53
CA LEU A 111 4.48 -12.55 -3.74
C LEU A 111 5.54 -12.53 -4.83
N SER A 112 5.31 -13.28 -5.91
CA SER A 112 6.13 -13.25 -7.12
C SER A 112 6.01 -11.88 -7.79
N VAL A 113 7.15 -11.24 -8.09
CA VAL A 113 7.14 -9.96 -8.80
C VAL A 113 6.57 -10.11 -10.21
N ASP A 114 6.83 -11.24 -10.88
CA ASP A 114 6.32 -11.49 -12.22
C ASP A 114 4.78 -11.59 -12.21
N TRP A 115 4.20 -12.29 -11.23
CA TRP A 115 2.74 -12.40 -11.09
C TRP A 115 2.07 -11.07 -10.73
N LEU A 116 2.73 -10.24 -9.92
CA LEU A 116 2.20 -8.91 -9.61
C LEU A 116 2.15 -8.03 -10.86
N LEU A 117 3.24 -8.04 -11.64
CA LEU A 117 3.34 -7.21 -12.84
C LEU A 117 2.40 -7.69 -13.96
N ASP A 118 2.31 -9.00 -14.18
CA ASP A 118 1.63 -9.55 -15.36
C ASP A 118 0.23 -10.13 -15.07
N GLY A 119 -0.08 -10.40 -13.80
CA GLY A 119 -1.20 -11.28 -13.44
C GLY A 119 -0.83 -12.75 -13.58
N GLU A 120 -1.81 -13.65 -13.42
CA GLU A 120 -1.60 -15.08 -13.67
C GLU A 120 -1.42 -15.29 -15.18
N ILE A 121 -0.26 -15.84 -15.57
CA ILE A 121 0.00 -16.27 -16.95
C ILE A 121 -0.26 -17.78 -16.96
N ASP A 122 -1.37 -18.20 -17.57
CA ASP A 122 -1.66 -19.60 -17.88
C ASP A 122 -0.63 -20.19 -18.87
#